data_AF-A0A0F9TSJ8-F1
#
_entry.id   AF-A0A0F9TSJ8-F1
#
_cell.length_a   1.000
_cell.length_b   1.000
_cell.length_c   1.000
_cell.angle_alpha   90.00
_cell.angle_beta   90.00
_cell.angle_gamma   90.00
#
_symmetry.space_group_name_H-M   'P 1'
#
loop_
_entity.id
_entity.type
_entity.pdbx_description
1 polymer ?
#
loop_
_entity_poly.entity_id
_entity_poly.type
_entity_poly.pdbx_seq_one_letter_code
_entity_poly.pdbx_strand_id
1 'polypeptide(L)'
;MTKAVFQKTLGGLRPTDDDGEAIMAGIKIGALVMVEVIKARNLQHHRLFMALVQKVFENQERYEIKEHMLTALKVALGHCDTIIAKDGNPAYIPKSISFAKMDQTAFNAFYNRAVDIVIRHWLPGVTSEELKNEVWDMVGGSIAAPPSADKADEETTG
;
A
#
# COMPACT_ATOMS: atom_id res chain seq x y z
N MET A 1 -9.69 -14.33 6.55
CA MET A 1 -10.05 -14.35 5.12
C MET A 1 -8.96 -13.63 4.36
N THR A 2 -8.23 -14.34 3.50
CA THR A 2 -7.19 -13.73 2.66
C THR A 2 -7.87 -12.88 1.59
N LYS A 3 -7.41 -11.64 1.42
CA LYS A 3 -7.95 -10.71 0.43
C LYS A 3 -6.83 -10.39 -0.55
N ALA A 4 -7.13 -10.45 -1.84
CA ALA A 4 -6.23 -10.00 -2.90
C ALA A 4 -7.03 -9.23 -3.95
N VAL A 5 -6.33 -8.39 -4.72
CA VAL A 5 -6.94 -7.57 -5.76
C VAL A 5 -6.81 -8.29 -7.10
N PHE A 6 -7.95 -8.48 -7.77
CA PHE A 6 -8.03 -9.15 -9.07
C PHE A 6 -8.53 -8.21 -10.16
N GLN A 7 -8.00 -8.39 -11.36
CA GLN A 7 -8.47 -7.74 -12.58
C GLN A 7 -9.31 -8.75 -13.39
N LYS A 8 -10.46 -8.30 -13.91
CA LYS A 8 -11.25 -9.08 -14.85
C LYS A 8 -10.59 -9.04 -16.23
N THR A 9 -10.27 -10.21 -16.77
CA THR A 9 -9.73 -10.41 -18.11
C THR A 9 -10.66 -11.31 -18.94
N LEU A 10 -10.37 -11.51 -20.22
CA LEU A 10 -11.09 -12.48 -21.05
C LEU A 10 -10.98 -13.91 -20.51
N GLY A 11 -9.86 -14.25 -19.86
CA GLY A 11 -9.59 -15.56 -19.26
C GLY A 11 -10.10 -15.72 -17.83
N GLY A 12 -10.82 -14.73 -17.28
CA GLY A 12 -11.30 -14.73 -15.90
C GLY A 12 -10.60 -13.71 -15.00
N LEU A 13 -10.65 -13.94 -13.68
CA LEU A 13 -10.00 -13.10 -12.68
C LEU A 13 -8.52 -13.41 -12.61
N ARG A 14 -7.67 -12.40 -12.82
CA ARG A 14 -6.21 -12.50 -12.70
C ARG A 14 -5.72 -11.67 -11.51
N PRO A 15 -4.78 -12.18 -10.69
CA PRO A 15 -4.11 -11.38 -9.67
C PRO A 15 -3.51 -10.09 -10.22
N THR A 16 -3.35 -9.08 -9.36
CA THR A 16 -2.74 -7.79 -9.73
C THR A 16 -1.52 -7.41 -8.90
N ASP A 17 -1.15 -8.28 -7.96
CA ASP A 17 -0.05 -8.15 -7.01
C ASP A 17 0.51 -9.55 -6.64
N ASP A 18 1.69 -9.56 -6.02
CA ASP A 18 2.39 -10.79 -5.65
C ASP A 18 1.61 -11.63 -4.63
N ASP A 19 0.89 -10.97 -3.71
CA ASP A 19 0.05 -11.66 -2.73
C ASP A 19 -1.07 -12.45 -3.44
N GLY A 20 -1.73 -11.85 -4.44
CA GLY A 20 -2.73 -12.52 -5.27
C GLY A 20 -2.15 -13.65 -6.10
N GLU A 21 -0.95 -13.47 -6.68
CA GLU A 21 -0.26 -14.52 -7.44
C GLU A 21 0.10 -15.70 -6.54
N ALA A 22 0.60 -15.44 -5.32
CA ALA A 22 0.92 -16.47 -4.33
C ALA A 22 -0.34 -17.26 -3.91
N ILE A 23 -1.47 -16.57 -3.70
CA ILE A 23 -2.76 -17.22 -3.40
C ILE A 23 -3.18 -18.14 -4.55
N MET A 24 -3.09 -17.66 -5.79
CA MET A 24 -3.49 -18.45 -6.96
C MET A 24 -2.56 -19.63 -7.20
N ALA A 25 -1.25 -19.47 -7.01
CA ALA A 25 -0.27 -20.54 -7.13
C ALA A 25 -0.49 -21.67 -6.10
N GLY A 26 -1.00 -21.32 -4.90
CA GLY A 26 -1.37 -22.29 -3.87
C GLY A 26 -2.64 -23.10 -4.18
N ILE A 27 -3.46 -22.66 -5.13
CA ILE A 27 -4.71 -23.32 -5.50
C ILE A 27 -4.46 -24.27 -6.68
N LYS A 28 -4.82 -25.54 -6.51
CA LYS A 28 -4.68 -26.55 -7.58
C LYS A 28 -5.59 -26.24 -8.76
N ILE A 29 -5.07 -26.43 -9.97
CA ILE A 29 -5.87 -26.36 -11.20
C ILE A 29 -7.04 -27.35 -11.09
N GLY A 30 -8.26 -26.86 -11.34
CA GLY A 30 -9.51 -27.65 -11.25
C GLY A 30 -10.17 -27.69 -9.86
N ALA A 31 -9.55 -27.10 -8.83
CA ALA A 31 -10.18 -26.99 -7.52
C ALA A 31 -11.39 -26.03 -7.54
N LEU A 32 -12.48 -26.40 -6.86
CA LEU A 32 -13.60 -25.50 -6.62
C LEU A 32 -13.26 -24.54 -5.49
N VAL A 33 -13.38 -23.24 -5.73
CA VAL A 33 -13.14 -22.18 -4.73
C VAL A 33 -14.35 -21.25 -4.65
N MET A 34 -14.67 -20.80 -3.45
CA MET A 34 -15.68 -19.75 -3.24
C MET A 34 -14.99 -18.40 -3.25
N VAL A 35 -15.52 -17.45 -4.02
CA VAL A 35 -14.97 -16.10 -4.16
C VAL A 35 -16.03 -15.07 -3.77
N GLU A 36 -15.66 -14.17 -2.85
CA GLU A 36 -16.45 -12.98 -2.56
C GLU A 36 -15.88 -11.80 -3.36
N VAL A 37 -16.66 -11.27 -4.30
CA VAL A 37 -16.22 -10.16 -5.18
C VAL A 37 -16.73 -8.83 -4.64
N ILE A 38 -15.81 -7.95 -4.24
CA ILE A 38 -16.12 -6.61 -3.75
C ILE A 38 -15.59 -5.58 -4.74
N LYS A 39 -16.49 -4.81 -5.37
CA LYS A 39 -16.11 -3.68 -6.24
C LYS A 39 -15.86 -2.42 -5.40
N ALA A 40 -14.66 -2.29 -4.83
CA ALA A 40 -14.31 -1.09 -4.10
C ALA A 40 -14.05 0.11 -5.06
N ARG A 41 -14.47 1.30 -4.65
CA ARG A 41 -14.42 2.52 -5.48
C ARG A 41 -12.99 2.98 -5.80
N ASN A 42 -12.05 2.77 -4.87
CA ASN A 42 -10.67 3.24 -4.96
C ASN A 42 -9.66 2.10 -4.74
N LEU A 43 -9.72 1.04 -5.56
CA LEU A 43 -8.77 -0.08 -5.46
C LEU A 43 -7.33 0.33 -5.78
N GLN A 44 -7.14 1.36 -6.61
CA GLN A 44 -5.81 1.87 -6.97
C GLN A 44 -5.06 2.42 -5.76
N HIS A 45 -5.73 3.16 -4.87
CA HIS A 45 -5.15 3.68 -3.62
C HIS A 45 -4.64 2.56 -2.71
N HIS A 46 -5.43 1.49 -2.59
CA HIS A 46 -5.02 0.31 -1.84
C HIS A 46 -3.79 -0.36 -2.46
N ARG A 47 -3.81 -0.58 -3.78
CA ARG A 47 -2.67 -1.18 -4.51
C ARG A 47 -1.40 -0.38 -4.31
N LEU A 48 -1.47 0.95 -4.47
CA LEU A 48 -0.31 1.83 -4.32
C LEU A 48 0.26 1.79 -2.90
N PHE A 49 -0.60 1.87 -1.87
CA PHE A 49 -0.14 1.80 -0.49
C PHE A 49 0.44 0.41 -0.14
N MET A 50 -0.14 -0.68 -0.65
CA MET A 50 0.40 -2.03 -0.43
C MET A 50 1.73 -2.27 -1.16
N ALA A 51 1.91 -1.68 -2.34
CA ALA A 51 3.20 -1.70 -3.04
C ALA A 51 4.27 -0.91 -2.25
N LEU A 52 3.94 0.23 -1.65
CA LEU A 52 4.84 0.93 -0.73
C LEU A 52 5.21 0.03 0.46
N VAL A 53 4.25 -0.64 1.09
CA VAL A 53 4.50 -1.56 2.22
C VAL A 53 5.43 -2.70 1.80
N GLN A 54 5.18 -3.31 0.63
CA GLN A 54 6.02 -4.37 0.08
C GLN A 54 7.46 -3.87 -0.14
N LYS A 55 7.61 -2.71 -0.79
CA LYS A 55 8.92 -2.11 -1.06
C LYS A 55 9.71 -1.86 0.22
N VAL A 56 9.06 -1.33 1.25
CA VAL A 56 9.72 -1.10 2.55
C VAL A 56 10.07 -2.43 3.21
N PHE A 57 9.17 -3.41 3.17
CA PHE A 57 9.39 -4.73 3.75
C PHE A 57 10.61 -5.45 3.16
N GLU A 58 10.84 -5.33 1.86
CA GLU A 58 12.00 -5.90 1.17
C GLU A 58 13.34 -5.21 1.50
N ASN A 59 13.29 -3.96 1.97
CA ASN A 59 14.47 -3.12 2.19
C ASN A 59 14.72 -2.81 3.68
N GLN A 60 14.16 -3.63 4.57
CA GLN A 60 14.33 -3.53 6.01
C GLN A 60 14.66 -4.90 6.60
N GLU A 61 15.38 -4.93 7.72
CA GLU A 61 15.83 -6.18 8.36
C GLU A 61 15.10 -6.51 9.67
N ARG A 62 14.20 -5.63 10.14
CA ARG A 62 13.59 -5.73 11.48
C ARG A 62 12.42 -6.72 11.53
N TYR A 63 11.62 -6.78 10.48
CA TYR A 63 10.38 -7.54 10.42
C TYR A 63 10.55 -8.70 9.43
N GLU A 64 10.24 -9.90 9.88
CA GLU A 64 10.24 -11.11 9.02
C GLU A 64 8.91 -11.34 8.31
N ILE A 65 7.85 -10.65 8.75
CA ILE A 65 6.48 -10.83 8.27
C ILE A 65 5.96 -9.49 7.75
N LYS A 66 5.50 -9.44 6.49
CA LYS A 66 4.94 -8.23 5.84
C LYS A 66 3.82 -7.58 6.66
N GLU A 67 2.98 -8.38 7.31
CA GLU A 67 1.91 -7.89 8.19
C GLU A 67 2.43 -7.13 9.42
N HIS A 68 3.62 -7.49 9.94
CA HIS A 68 4.26 -6.73 11.02
C HIS A 68 4.76 -5.38 10.50
N MET A 69 5.30 -5.33 9.28
CA MET A 69 5.69 -4.07 8.63
C MET A 69 4.48 -3.18 8.35
N LEU A 70 3.39 -3.75 7.82
CA LEU A 70 2.11 -3.04 7.64
C LEU A 70 1.59 -2.47 8.96
N THR A 71 1.67 -3.25 10.05
CA THR A 71 1.28 -2.82 11.39
C THR A 71 2.15 -1.66 11.87
N ALA A 72 3.48 -1.78 11.75
CA ALA A 72 4.41 -0.74 12.14
C ALA A 72 4.18 0.57 11.38
N LEU A 73 3.90 0.49 10.07
CA LEU A 73 3.62 1.67 9.25
C LEU A 73 2.30 2.34 9.65
N LYS A 74 1.24 1.56 9.94
CA LYS A 74 -0.03 2.09 10.46
C LYS A 74 0.17 2.82 11.78
N VAL A 75 0.97 2.26 12.69
CA VAL A 75 1.29 2.88 13.99
C VAL A 75 2.07 4.17 13.79
N ALA A 76 3.09 4.17 12.93
CA ALA A 76 3.88 5.36 12.62
C ALA A 76 3.04 6.48 11.99
N LEU A 77 2.01 6.12 11.21
CA LEU A 77 1.05 7.06 10.64
C LEU A 77 -0.04 7.53 11.61
N GLY A 78 -0.03 7.07 12.87
CA GLY A 78 -1.07 7.38 13.84
C GLY A 78 -2.42 6.69 13.54
N HIS A 79 -2.46 5.72 12.62
CA HIS A 79 -3.63 4.89 12.34
C HIS A 79 -3.73 3.72 13.33
N CYS A 80 -3.69 4.03 14.63
CA CYS A 80 -3.85 3.07 15.71
C CYS A 80 -4.57 3.70 16.90
N ASP A 81 -5.27 2.88 17.69
CA ASP A 81 -5.62 3.24 19.05
C ASP A 81 -4.45 2.91 19.97
N THR A 82 -4.25 3.73 21.00
CA THR A 82 -3.28 3.46 22.07
C THR A 82 -4.05 3.08 23.33
N ILE A 83 -3.73 1.93 23.89
CA ILE A 83 -4.26 1.48 25.18
C ILE A 83 -3.10 1.22 26.15
N ILE A 84 -3.37 1.28 27.45
CA ILE A 84 -2.41 0.84 28.46
C ILE A 84 -2.64 -0.64 28.71
N ALA A 85 -1.63 -1.46 28.41
CA ALA A 85 -1.69 -2.90 28.65
C ALA A 85 -1.57 -3.20 30.15
N LYS A 86 -1.86 -4.46 30.51
CA LYS A 86 -1.87 -4.91 31.92
C LYS A 86 -0.52 -4.71 32.63
N ASP A 87 0.58 -4.71 31.87
CA ASP A 87 1.94 -4.49 32.34
C ASP A 87 2.30 -3.00 32.48
N GLY A 88 1.38 -2.09 32.17
CA GLY A 88 1.58 -0.63 32.24
C GLY A 88 2.20 -0.02 30.98
N ASN A 89 2.58 -0.82 29.99
CA ASN A 89 3.18 -0.33 28.75
C ASN A 89 2.10 0.08 27.73
N PRO A 90 2.39 1.06 26.84
CA PRO A 90 1.48 1.37 25.75
C PRO A 90 1.45 0.22 24.74
N ALA A 91 0.24 -0.24 24.42
CA ALA A 91 -0.03 -1.15 23.32
C ALA A 91 -0.80 -0.44 22.21
N TYR A 92 -0.38 -0.66 20.96
CA TYR A 92 -0.96 -0.03 19.80
C TYR A 92 -1.84 -1.01 19.03
N ILE A 93 -3.11 -0.67 18.86
CA ILE A 93 -4.07 -1.47 18.10
C ILE A 93 -4.24 -0.82 16.72
N PRO A 94 -3.69 -1.39 15.64
CA PRO A 94 -3.77 -0.80 14.31
C PRO A 94 -5.21 -0.75 13.80
N LYS A 95 -5.62 0.39 13.25
CA LYS A 95 -6.91 0.57 12.60
C LYS A 95 -6.85 0.13 11.14
N SER A 96 -8.00 -0.28 10.60
CA SER A 96 -8.15 -0.44 9.16
C SER A 96 -8.16 0.94 8.48
N ILE A 97 -7.43 1.07 7.38
CA ILE A 97 -7.47 2.26 6.52
C ILE A 97 -8.59 2.07 5.51
N SER A 98 -9.54 3.02 5.45
CA SER A 98 -10.70 2.92 4.56
C SER A 98 -10.50 3.77 3.29
N PHE A 99 -9.72 3.25 2.34
CA PHE A 99 -9.48 3.94 1.05
C PHE A 99 -10.77 4.18 0.25
N ALA A 100 -11.78 3.33 0.42
CA ALA A 100 -13.07 3.49 -0.25
C ALA A 100 -13.85 4.75 0.15
N LYS A 101 -13.49 5.38 1.28
CA LYS A 101 -14.11 6.60 1.80
C LYS A 101 -13.26 7.86 1.57
N MET A 102 -12.08 7.72 0.98
CA MET A 102 -11.15 8.84 0.74
C MET A 102 -11.26 9.30 -0.71
N ASP A 103 -11.25 10.60 -0.94
CA ASP A 103 -11.06 11.15 -2.30
C ASP A 103 -9.57 11.18 -2.68
N GLN A 104 -9.26 11.64 -3.90
CA GLN A 104 -7.90 11.67 -4.40
C GLN A 104 -7.00 12.62 -3.59
N THR A 105 -7.49 13.79 -3.21
CA THR A 105 -6.72 14.80 -2.46
C THR A 105 -6.36 14.30 -1.07
N ALA A 106 -7.33 13.73 -0.35
CA ALA A 106 -7.11 13.13 0.96
C ALA A 106 -6.15 11.94 0.88
N PHE A 107 -6.25 11.13 -0.18
CA PHE A 107 -5.32 10.04 -0.40
C PHE A 107 -3.90 10.53 -0.68
N ASN A 108 -3.71 11.53 -1.55
CA ASN A 108 -2.39 12.08 -1.85
C ASN A 108 -1.72 12.64 -0.59
N ALA A 109 -2.46 13.38 0.24
CA ALA A 109 -1.95 13.90 1.51
C ALA A 109 -1.56 12.76 2.47
N PHE A 110 -2.40 11.72 2.58
CA PHE A 110 -2.08 10.53 3.37
C PHE A 110 -0.82 9.80 2.85
N TYR A 111 -0.76 9.57 1.54
CA TYR A 111 0.30 8.82 0.89
C TYR A 111 1.65 9.55 0.97
N ASN A 112 1.66 10.87 0.76
CA ASN A 112 2.87 11.68 0.93
C ASN A 112 3.43 11.60 2.35
N ARG A 113 2.57 11.68 3.38
CA ARG A 113 3.01 11.46 4.77
C ARG A 113 3.56 10.06 5.02
N ALA A 114 2.98 9.03 4.39
CA ALA A 114 3.51 7.67 4.45
C ALA A 114 4.90 7.58 3.84
N VAL A 115 5.11 8.18 2.68
CA VAL A 115 6.43 8.25 2.02
C VAL A 115 7.45 8.97 2.89
N ASP A 116 7.10 10.13 3.47
CA ASP A 116 8.02 10.90 4.32
C ASP A 116 8.47 10.10 5.55
N ILE A 117 7.52 9.43 6.22
CA ILE A 117 7.80 8.57 7.36
C ILE A 117 8.67 7.38 6.93
N VAL A 118 8.38 6.77 5.79
CA VAL A 118 9.14 5.63 5.25
C VAL A 118 10.60 5.99 5.04
N ILE A 119 10.86 7.09 4.34
CA ILE A 119 12.22 7.54 4.04
C ILE A 119 12.98 7.90 5.32
N ARG A 120 12.29 8.54 6.27
CA ARG A 120 12.91 8.93 7.54
C ARG A 120 13.32 7.72 8.40
N HIS A 121 12.50 6.68 8.43
CA HIS A 121 12.62 5.61 9.44
C HIS A 121 13.13 4.27 8.90
N TRP A 122 12.93 3.99 7.61
CA TRP A 122 13.25 2.69 7.01
C TRP A 122 14.14 2.79 5.79
N LEU A 123 14.00 3.83 4.96
CA LEU A 123 14.79 4.02 3.74
C LEU A 123 15.60 5.33 3.77
N PRO A 124 16.49 5.52 4.76
CA PRO A 124 17.28 6.74 4.83
C PRO A 124 18.20 6.85 3.61
N GLY A 125 18.14 8.00 2.93
CA GLY A 125 18.95 8.27 1.73
C GLY A 125 18.23 8.06 0.40
N VAL A 126 17.02 7.50 0.39
CA VAL A 126 16.16 7.44 -0.79
C VAL A 126 15.33 8.72 -0.87
N THR A 127 15.20 9.33 -2.04
CA THR A 127 14.36 10.52 -2.21
C THR A 127 12.87 10.15 -2.30
N SER A 128 11.99 11.11 -1.97
CA SER A 128 10.53 10.89 -2.11
C SER A 128 10.15 10.58 -3.55
N GLU A 129 10.85 11.14 -4.53
CA GLU A 129 10.52 10.97 -5.94
C GLU A 129 10.91 9.56 -6.42
N GLU A 130 12.14 9.13 -6.14
CA GLU A 130 12.62 7.78 -6.47
C GLU A 130 11.68 6.72 -5.90
N LEU A 131 11.34 6.83 -4.60
CA LEU A 131 10.45 5.86 -3.96
C LEU A 131 9.05 5.86 -4.58
N LYS A 132 8.49 7.04 -4.89
CA LYS A 132 7.16 7.13 -5.52
C LYS A 132 7.15 6.52 -6.92
N ASN A 133 8.19 6.76 -7.70
CA ASN A 133 8.32 6.24 -9.06
C ASN A 133 8.46 4.72 -9.04
N GLU A 134 9.33 4.17 -8.20
CA GLU A 134 9.48 2.71 -8.09
C GLU A 134 8.18 2.03 -7.65
N VAL A 135 7.50 2.58 -6.65
CA VAL A 135 6.21 2.04 -6.18
C VAL A 135 5.12 2.18 -7.25
N TRP A 136 5.17 3.23 -8.06
CA TRP A 136 4.26 3.44 -9.18
C TRP A 136 4.46 2.39 -10.28
N ASP A 137 5.71 2.06 -10.60
CA ASP A 137 6.05 1.02 -11.57
C ASP A 137 5.58 -0.36 -11.11
N MET A 138 5.71 -0.67 -9.80
CA MET A 138 5.22 -1.91 -9.21
C MET A 138 3.71 -2.13 -9.42
N VAL A 139 2.90 -1.07 -9.48
CA VAL A 139 1.44 -1.19 -9.69
C VAL A 139 1.02 -1.16 -11.16
N GLY A 140 1.97 -1.11 -12.09
CA GLY A 140 1.75 -1.23 -13.53
C GLY A 140 1.71 0.09 -14.31
N GLY A 141 2.26 1.18 -13.76
CA GLY A 141 2.78 2.34 -14.52
C GLY A 141 1.86 3.17 -15.45
N SER A 142 0.62 2.77 -15.74
CA SER A 142 -0.05 3.19 -17.00
C SER A 142 -1.51 3.65 -16.89
N ILE A 143 -2.00 4.16 -15.75
CA ILE A 143 -3.40 4.68 -15.66
C ILE A 143 -3.52 6.10 -15.07
N ALA A 144 -2.49 6.69 -14.48
CA ALA A 144 -2.46 8.11 -14.11
C ALA A 144 -1.00 8.55 -13.91
N ALA A 145 -0.69 9.84 -13.93
CA ALA A 145 0.63 10.30 -13.51
C ALA A 145 0.87 9.92 -12.02
N PRO A 146 2.14 9.72 -11.59
CA PRO A 146 2.45 9.52 -10.18
C PRO A 146 1.84 10.65 -9.34
N PRO A 147 1.44 10.39 -8.07
CA PRO A 147 0.75 11.35 -7.20
C PRO A 147 1.58 12.59 -6.79
N SER A 148 2.63 12.91 -7.53
CA SER A 148 3.51 14.08 -7.34
C SER A 148 3.84 14.84 -8.62
N ALA A 149 3.21 14.56 -9.77
CA ALA A 149 3.38 15.41 -10.96
C ALA A 149 2.48 16.65 -10.90
N ASP A 150 2.55 17.42 -9.81
CA ASP A 150 2.08 18.80 -9.82
C ASP A 150 3.19 19.59 -10.53
N LYS A 151 2.91 20.04 -11.75
CA LYS A 151 3.81 20.91 -12.51
C LYS A 151 3.87 22.27 -11.81
N ALA A 152 4.74 22.41 -10.83
CA ALA A 152 5.26 23.70 -10.42
C ALA A 152 6.57 23.94 -11.17
N ASP A 153 6.72 25.17 -11.66
CA ASP A 153 7.96 25.76 -12.20
C ASP A 153 8.20 25.58 -13.71
N GLU A 154 7.25 26.03 -14.52
CA GLU A 154 7.58 26.53 -15.88
C GLU A 154 6.68 27.72 -16.25
N GLU A 155 6.70 28.78 -15.44
CA GLU A 155 6.28 30.13 -15.88
C GLU A 155 6.79 31.16 -14.88
N THR A 156 7.96 31.75 -15.16
CA THR A 156 8.30 33.18 -14.98
C THR A 156 9.81 33.33 -15.16
N THR A 157 10.24 33.74 -16.35
CA THR A 157 11.14 34.89 -16.55
C THR A 157 11.13 35.18 -18.05
N GLY A 158 10.24 36.07 -18.44
CA GLY A 158 10.53 37.04 -19.50
C GLY A 158 11.29 38.23 -18.92
#